data_AF-A0AAD7SN21-F1
#
_entry.id   AF-A0AAD7SN21-F1
#
_cell.length_a   1.000
_cell.length_b   1.000
_cell.length_c   1.000
_cell.angle_alpha   90.00
_cell.angle_beta   90.00
_cell.angle_gamma   90.00
#
_symmetry.space_group_name_H-M   'P 1'
#
loop_
_entity.id
_entity.type
_entity.pdbx_description
1 polymer ?
#
loop_
_entity_poly.entity_id
_entity_poly.type
_entity_poly.pdbx_seq_one_letter_code
_entity_poly.pdbx_strand_id
1 'polypeptide(L)'
;MEKNNISDTAQNLKNYILRYFRDVIDKQTWSDMGSVSEKTLRMALLELSCDLGYPPCVNRASQLFSEWVASNRTNSYKNTILYALTCSKDAEKLAKLIALGMEGEVIRTQDLPALIVAIARNPVGKALTWNFIRKNWKKLLEKFELGSTAITRILMGTTGDFSSKRELEEVRFVHYLP
;
A
#
# COMPACT_ATOMS: atom_id res chain seq x y z
N MET A 1 18.68 17.78 -17.55
CA MET A 1 18.08 17.00 -18.66
C MET A 1 17.73 15.56 -18.26
N GLU A 2 18.13 15.04 -17.10
CA GLU A 2 17.88 13.63 -16.70
C GLU A 2 16.49 13.31 -16.13
N LYS A 3 15.80 14.25 -15.47
CA LYS A 3 14.47 13.97 -14.86
C LYS A 3 13.37 13.65 -15.88
N ASN A 4 13.42 14.23 -17.07
CA ASN A 4 12.44 13.98 -18.12
C ASN A 4 12.60 12.55 -18.67
N ASN A 5 13.84 12.09 -18.86
CA ASN A 5 14.15 10.78 -19.43
C ASN A 5 13.75 9.59 -18.51
N ILE A 6 13.87 9.77 -17.18
CA ILE A 6 13.45 8.76 -16.18
C ILE A 6 11.92 8.67 -16.12
N SER A 7 11.22 9.81 -16.16
CA SER A 7 9.75 9.84 -16.19
C SER A 7 9.21 9.13 -17.43
N ASP A 8 9.81 9.38 -18.59
CA ASP A 8 9.41 8.77 -19.85
C ASP A 8 9.68 7.25 -19.86
N THR A 9 10.83 6.82 -19.33
CA THR A 9 11.16 5.40 -19.20
C THR A 9 10.20 4.67 -18.26
N ALA A 10 9.92 5.24 -17.08
CA ALA A 10 8.98 4.66 -16.13
C ALA A 10 7.56 4.57 -16.70
N GLN A 11 7.12 5.60 -17.41
CA GLN A 11 5.80 5.63 -18.05
C GLN A 11 5.71 4.63 -19.21
N ASN A 12 6.77 4.48 -20.00
CA ASN A 12 6.83 3.48 -21.06
C ASN A 12 6.81 2.05 -20.51
N LEU A 13 7.58 1.77 -19.46
CA LEU A 13 7.59 0.46 -18.80
C LEU A 13 6.23 0.13 -18.20
N LYS A 14 5.60 1.08 -17.52
CA LYS A 14 4.23 0.97 -17.01
C LYS A 14 3.25 0.57 -18.13
N ASN A 15 3.28 1.29 -19.24
CA ASN A 15 2.39 1.02 -20.38
C ASN A 15 2.64 -0.37 -20.98
N TYR A 16 3.91 -0.77 -21.08
CA TYR A 16 4.30 -2.10 -21.57
C TYR A 16 3.77 -3.22 -20.67
N ILE A 17 4.00 -3.12 -19.36
CA ILE A 17 3.55 -4.12 -18.38
C ILE A 17 2.02 -4.26 -18.42
N LEU A 18 1.30 -3.15 -18.36
CA LEU A 18 -0.17 -3.15 -18.40
C LEU A 18 -0.70 -3.75 -19.70
N ARG A 19 -0.06 -3.48 -20.85
CA ARG A 19 -0.45 -4.06 -22.13
C ARG A 19 -0.17 -5.55 -22.19
N TYR A 20 1.01 -5.99 -21.73
CA TYR A 20 1.45 -7.38 -21.82
C TYR A 20 0.63 -8.31 -20.92
N PHE A 21 0.32 -7.87 -19.69
CA PHE A 21 -0.42 -8.67 -18.71
C PHE A 21 -1.93 -8.40 -18.69
N ARG A 22 -2.43 -7.55 -19.61
CA ARG A 22 -3.82 -7.09 -19.63
C ARG A 22 -4.82 -8.23 -19.47
N ASP A 23 -4.71 -9.28 -20.27
CA ASP A 23 -5.67 -10.38 -20.28
C ASP A 23 -5.72 -11.14 -18.97
N VAL A 24 -4.60 -11.22 -18.24
CA VAL A 24 -4.53 -11.89 -16.94
C VAL A 24 -5.05 -10.97 -15.84
N ILE A 25 -4.76 -9.67 -15.92
CA ILE A 25 -5.26 -8.64 -14.99
C ILE A 25 -6.79 -8.53 -15.10
N ASP A 26 -7.33 -8.38 -16.31
CA ASP A 26 -8.75 -8.15 -16.55
C ASP A 26 -9.64 -9.35 -16.16
N LYS A 27 -9.05 -10.56 -16.06
CA LYS A 27 -9.74 -11.77 -15.58
C LYS A 27 -9.82 -11.87 -14.06
N GLN A 28 -9.09 -11.03 -13.30
CA GLN A 28 -9.09 -11.13 -11.84
C GLN A 28 -10.43 -10.67 -11.25
N THR A 29 -10.96 -11.49 -10.35
CA THR A 29 -12.15 -11.14 -9.55
C THR A 29 -11.75 -10.32 -8.32
N TRP A 30 -12.69 -9.54 -7.78
CA TRP A 30 -12.53 -8.83 -6.51
C TRP A 30 -13.20 -9.62 -5.38
N SER A 31 -12.73 -10.85 -5.17
CA SER A 31 -13.29 -11.77 -4.17
C SER A 31 -12.20 -12.56 -3.46
N ASP A 32 -12.52 -13.12 -2.30
CA ASP A 32 -11.61 -13.98 -1.53
C ASP A 32 -11.79 -15.48 -1.89
N MET A 33 -12.34 -15.79 -3.07
CA MET A 33 -12.62 -17.16 -3.53
C MET A 33 -11.42 -17.79 -4.28
N GLY A 34 -11.40 -19.12 -4.38
CA GLY A 34 -10.36 -19.89 -5.08
C GLY A 34 -9.29 -20.51 -4.16
N SER A 35 -8.32 -21.17 -4.77
CA SER A 35 -7.13 -21.76 -4.14
C SER A 35 -6.18 -20.69 -3.59
N VAL A 36 -5.21 -21.11 -2.76
CA VAL A 36 -4.22 -20.20 -2.17
C VAL A 36 -3.39 -19.49 -3.26
N SER A 37 -2.98 -20.20 -4.31
CA SER A 37 -2.21 -19.65 -5.41
C SER A 37 -3.02 -18.62 -6.20
N GLU A 38 -4.31 -18.90 -6.47
CA GLU A 38 -5.20 -17.94 -7.16
C GLU A 38 -5.41 -16.67 -6.35
N LYS A 39 -5.64 -16.77 -5.03
CA LYS A 39 -5.77 -15.59 -4.16
C LYS A 39 -4.47 -14.77 -4.12
N THR A 40 -3.33 -15.46 -4.10
CA THR A 40 -2.01 -14.80 -4.09
C THR A 40 -1.75 -14.07 -5.41
N LEU A 41 -1.99 -14.73 -6.54
CA LEU A 41 -1.85 -14.13 -7.86
C LEU A 41 -2.78 -12.93 -8.03
N ARG A 42 -4.04 -13.05 -7.62
CA ARG A 42 -5.03 -11.96 -7.64
C ARG A 42 -4.53 -10.75 -6.87
N MET A 43 -4.06 -10.96 -5.64
CA MET A 43 -3.54 -9.88 -4.81
C MET A 43 -2.37 -9.17 -5.49
N ALA A 44 -1.40 -9.93 -6.00
CA ALA A 44 -0.23 -9.37 -6.69
C ALA A 44 -0.60 -8.60 -7.97
N LEU A 45 -1.52 -9.11 -8.78
CA LEU A 45 -1.94 -8.47 -10.03
C LEU A 45 -2.79 -7.21 -9.77
N LEU A 46 -3.71 -7.27 -8.80
CA LEU A 46 -4.51 -6.11 -8.43
C LEU A 46 -3.63 -5.01 -7.84
N GLU A 47 -2.73 -5.35 -6.92
CA GLU A 47 -1.74 -4.42 -6.35
C GLU A 47 -0.90 -3.77 -7.46
N LEU A 48 -0.25 -4.58 -8.31
CA LEU A 48 0.53 -4.08 -9.44
C LEU A 48 -0.29 -3.16 -10.35
N SER A 49 -1.48 -3.58 -10.75
CA SER A 49 -2.30 -2.82 -11.68
C SER A 49 -2.71 -1.47 -11.09
N CYS A 50 -3.01 -1.42 -9.80
CA CYS A 50 -3.37 -0.18 -9.13
C CYS A 50 -2.15 0.73 -8.82
N ASP A 51 -0.99 0.17 -8.46
CA ASP A 51 0.27 0.91 -8.32
C ASP A 51 0.68 1.56 -9.64
N LEU A 52 0.50 0.82 -10.74
CA LEU A 52 0.65 1.34 -12.10
C LEU A 52 -0.50 2.26 -12.51
N GLY A 53 -1.50 2.52 -11.66
CA GLY A 53 -2.60 3.44 -11.95
C GLY A 53 -3.49 3.01 -13.11
N TYR A 54 -3.69 1.70 -13.29
CA TYR A 54 -4.59 1.13 -14.29
C TYR A 54 -6.04 1.55 -13.98
N PRO A 55 -6.73 2.27 -14.89
CA PRO A 55 -8.03 2.87 -14.57
C PRO A 55 -9.11 1.88 -14.09
N PRO A 56 -9.29 0.69 -14.70
CA PRO A 56 -10.26 -0.29 -14.20
C PRO A 56 -9.99 -0.70 -12.74
N CYS A 57 -8.72 -0.86 -12.37
CA CYS A 57 -8.35 -1.18 -10.99
C CYS A 57 -8.67 -0.03 -10.04
N VAL A 58 -8.16 1.18 -10.33
CA VAL A 58 -8.32 2.36 -9.47
C VAL A 58 -9.79 2.76 -9.30
N ASN A 59 -10.59 2.68 -10.37
CA ASN A 59 -12.00 3.01 -10.34
C ASN A 59 -12.77 1.99 -9.50
N ARG A 60 -12.54 0.69 -9.72
CA ARG A 60 -13.20 -0.37 -8.94
C ARG A 60 -12.81 -0.29 -7.47
N ALA A 61 -11.55 0.01 -7.18
CA ALA A 61 -11.07 0.21 -5.83
C ALA A 61 -11.74 1.39 -5.11
N SER A 62 -11.89 2.51 -5.83
CA SER A 62 -12.61 3.70 -5.32
C SER A 62 -14.09 3.42 -5.06
N GLN A 63 -14.72 2.60 -5.90
CA GLN A 63 -16.10 2.15 -5.70
C GLN A 63 -16.21 1.30 -4.43
N LEU A 64 -15.37 0.28 -4.28
CA LEU A 64 -15.35 -0.60 -3.11
C LEU A 64 -15.12 0.18 -1.80
N PHE A 65 -14.29 1.22 -1.84
CA PHE A 65 -14.14 2.14 -0.71
C PHE A 65 -15.44 2.82 -0.33
N SER A 66 -16.14 3.36 -1.32
CA SER A 66 -17.39 4.09 -1.12
C SER A 66 -18.48 3.17 -0.55
N GLU A 67 -18.57 1.94 -1.07
CA GLU A 67 -19.48 0.89 -0.58
C GLU A 67 -19.15 0.49 0.87
N TRP A 68 -17.86 0.33 1.21
CA TRP A 68 -17.42 -0.01 2.56
C TRP A 68 -17.74 1.08 3.58
N VAL A 69 -17.54 2.35 3.21
CA VAL A 69 -17.94 3.49 4.04
C VAL A 69 -19.45 3.51 4.24
N ALA A 70 -20.22 3.29 3.17
CA ALA A 70 -21.69 3.26 3.22
C ALA A 70 -22.23 2.09 4.05
N SER A 71 -21.53 0.94 4.08
CA SER A 71 -21.95 -0.24 4.85
C SER A 71 -21.62 -0.17 6.34
N ASN A 72 -21.32 1.02 6.86
CA ASN A 72 -20.78 1.22 8.20
C ASN A 72 -19.58 0.31 8.51
N ARG A 73 -18.78 -0.01 7.48
CA ARG A 73 -17.51 -0.76 7.59
C ARG A 73 -17.65 -2.22 8.06
N THR A 74 -18.85 -2.79 7.92
CA THR A 74 -19.19 -4.15 8.40
C THR A 74 -18.94 -5.29 7.40
N ASN A 75 -18.81 -5.02 6.11
CA ASN A 75 -18.75 -6.06 5.06
C ASN A 75 -17.41 -6.84 5.01
N SER A 76 -17.48 -8.13 4.65
CA SER A 76 -16.46 -9.18 4.90
C SER A 76 -15.28 -9.25 3.91
N TYR A 77 -15.20 -8.39 2.90
CA TYR A 77 -14.09 -8.38 1.93
C TYR A 77 -12.84 -7.69 2.49
N LYS A 78 -12.51 -7.91 3.77
CA LYS A 78 -11.58 -7.07 4.53
C LYS A 78 -10.25 -6.89 3.81
N ASN A 79 -9.61 -7.96 3.34
CA ASN A 79 -8.32 -7.84 2.67
C ASN A 79 -8.46 -7.22 1.28
N THR A 80 -9.36 -7.73 0.44
CA THR A 80 -9.58 -7.22 -0.92
C THR A 80 -9.95 -5.72 -0.92
N ILE A 81 -10.86 -5.30 -0.04
CA ILE A 81 -11.22 -3.89 0.14
C ILE A 81 -10.02 -3.10 0.66
N LEU A 82 -9.36 -3.54 1.75
CA LEU A 82 -8.24 -2.82 2.34
C LEU A 82 -7.15 -2.51 1.30
N TYR A 83 -6.77 -3.49 0.47
CA TYR A 83 -5.84 -3.26 -0.64
C TYR A 83 -6.40 -2.29 -1.67
N ALA A 84 -7.68 -2.41 -2.05
CA ALA A 84 -8.32 -1.42 -2.90
C ALA A 84 -8.18 0.00 -2.33
N LEU A 85 -8.32 0.16 -1.01
CA LEU A 85 -8.25 1.49 -0.37
C LEU A 85 -6.86 2.12 -0.51
N THR A 86 -5.80 1.29 -0.52
CA THR A 86 -4.42 1.78 -0.69
C THR A 86 -4.11 2.26 -2.11
N CYS A 87 -4.99 1.97 -3.07
CA CYS A 87 -4.85 2.36 -4.47
C CYS A 87 -5.33 3.81 -4.73
N SER A 88 -5.94 4.44 -3.72
CA SER A 88 -6.41 5.83 -3.79
C SER A 88 -5.26 6.80 -4.10
N LYS A 89 -5.52 7.81 -4.94
CA LYS A 89 -4.60 8.95 -5.16
C LYS A 89 -4.82 10.10 -4.17
N ASP A 90 -5.81 9.97 -3.30
CA ASP A 90 -6.16 10.95 -2.28
C ASP A 90 -5.35 10.69 -1.01
N ALA A 91 -4.38 11.58 -0.74
CA ALA A 91 -3.48 11.48 0.39
C ALA A 91 -4.21 11.50 1.75
N GLU A 92 -5.31 12.23 1.88
CA GLU A 92 -6.08 12.30 3.13
C GLU A 92 -6.76 10.96 3.41
N LYS A 93 -7.31 10.32 2.37
CA LYS A 93 -7.86 8.96 2.50
C LYS A 93 -6.78 7.96 2.91
N LEU A 94 -5.60 8.01 2.31
CA LEU A 94 -4.48 7.13 2.68
C LEU A 94 -4.03 7.35 4.14
N ALA A 95 -3.90 8.60 4.59
CA ALA A 95 -3.60 8.91 5.99
C ALA A 95 -4.67 8.36 6.94
N LYS A 96 -5.95 8.50 6.56
CA LYS A 96 -7.09 8.00 7.36
C LYS A 96 -7.05 6.48 7.51
N LEU A 97 -6.62 5.74 6.49
CA LEU A 97 -6.46 4.29 6.58
C LEU A 97 -5.41 3.89 7.62
N ILE A 98 -4.25 4.56 7.60
CA ILE A 98 -3.19 4.31 8.59
C ILE A 98 -3.72 4.62 10.00
N ALA A 99 -4.44 5.74 10.18
CA ALA A 99 -5.03 6.11 11.46
C ALA A 99 -6.04 5.06 11.98
N LEU A 100 -6.93 4.57 11.12
CA LEU A 100 -7.90 3.52 11.48
C LEU A 100 -7.22 2.19 11.86
N GLY A 101 -6.11 1.83 11.20
CA GLY A 101 -5.34 0.64 11.58
C GLY A 101 -4.56 0.82 12.89
N MET A 102 -4.16 2.04 13.23
CA MET A 102 -3.54 2.37 14.51
C MET A 102 -4.55 2.33 15.67
N GLU A 103 -5.79 2.74 15.41
CA GLU A 103 -6.90 2.61 16.37
C GLU A 103 -7.21 1.14 16.65
N GLY A 104 -7.31 0.30 15.60
CA GLY A 104 -7.45 -1.14 15.75
C GLY A 104 -8.90 -1.66 15.79
N GLU A 105 -9.90 -0.77 15.85
CA GLU A 105 -11.32 -1.15 15.92
C GLU A 105 -11.89 -1.52 14.54
N VAL A 106 -11.83 -0.57 13.60
CA VAL A 106 -12.36 -0.72 12.25
C VAL A 106 -11.43 -1.57 11.38
N ILE A 107 -10.13 -1.26 11.42
CA ILE A 107 -9.08 -2.05 10.78
C ILE A 107 -8.29 -2.69 11.90
N ARG A 108 -8.25 -4.03 11.93
CA ARG A 108 -7.61 -4.75 13.02
C ARG A 108 -6.11 -4.43 13.05
N THR A 109 -5.56 -4.29 14.26
CA THR A 109 -4.12 -4.05 14.48
C THR A 109 -3.22 -5.04 13.72
N GLN A 110 -3.61 -6.32 13.61
CA GLN A 110 -2.86 -7.34 12.86
C GLN A 110 -2.74 -7.07 11.35
N ASP A 111 -3.68 -6.32 10.77
CA ASP A 111 -3.73 -6.04 9.33
C ASP A 111 -2.94 -4.75 8.99
N LEU A 112 -2.62 -3.92 10.00
CA LEU A 112 -1.92 -2.64 9.85
C LEU A 112 -0.53 -2.77 9.19
N PRO A 113 0.35 -3.75 9.51
CA PRO A 113 1.65 -3.84 8.87
C PRO A 113 1.55 -4.05 7.34
N ALA A 114 0.61 -4.88 6.90
CA ALA A 114 0.38 -5.09 5.47
C ALA A 114 -0.20 -3.83 4.81
N LEU A 115 -1.12 -3.15 5.49
CA LEU A 115 -1.70 -1.88 5.03
C LEU A 115 -0.64 -0.79 4.85
N ILE A 116 0.25 -0.60 5.83
CA ILE A 116 1.35 0.38 5.77
C ILE A 116 2.24 0.13 4.56
N VAL A 117 2.62 -1.13 4.31
CA VAL A 117 3.49 -1.48 3.18
C VAL A 117 2.77 -1.23 1.85
N ALA A 118 1.50 -1.60 1.72
CA ALA A 118 0.72 -1.36 0.52
C ALA A 118 0.54 0.16 0.23
N ILE A 119 0.32 0.98 1.26
CA ILE A 119 0.27 2.45 1.09
C ILE A 119 1.65 3.02 0.74
N ALA A 120 2.75 2.47 1.28
CA ALA A 120 4.10 2.92 0.94
C ALA A 120 4.48 2.68 -0.52
N ARG A 121 3.91 1.64 -1.17
CA ARG A 121 4.08 1.36 -2.60
C ARG A 121 3.31 2.32 -3.50
N ASN A 122 2.23 2.91 -3.00
CA ASN A 122 1.48 3.94 -3.71
C ASN A 122 2.38 5.19 -3.91
N PRO A 123 2.50 5.74 -5.14
CA PRO A 123 3.34 6.91 -5.41
C PRO A 123 3.01 8.15 -4.55
N VAL A 124 1.73 8.34 -4.22
CA VAL A 124 1.27 9.42 -3.32
C VAL A 124 1.52 9.03 -1.86
N GLY A 125 1.36 7.75 -1.53
CA GLY A 125 1.48 7.23 -0.18
C GLY A 125 2.92 7.09 0.35
N LYS A 126 3.93 6.90 -0.52
CA LYS A 126 5.34 6.67 -0.11
C LYS A 126 5.84 7.70 0.92
N ALA A 127 5.81 8.99 0.56
CA ALA A 127 6.30 10.06 1.42
C ALA A 127 5.44 10.25 2.68
N LEU A 128 4.12 10.09 2.54
CA LEU A 128 3.17 10.19 3.63
C LEU A 128 3.41 9.13 4.69
N THR A 129 3.55 7.87 4.27
CA THR A 129 3.78 6.72 5.15
C THR A 129 5.11 6.84 5.87
N TRP A 130 6.17 7.23 5.18
CA TRP A 130 7.47 7.44 5.83
C TRP A 130 7.44 8.53 6.90
N ASN A 131 6.78 9.66 6.60
CA ASN A 131 6.58 10.73 7.58
C ASN A 131 5.73 10.27 8.78
N PHE A 132 4.71 9.44 8.53
CA PHE A 132 3.87 8.88 9.59
C PHE A 132 4.70 7.99 10.53
N ILE A 133 5.52 7.09 9.99
CA ILE A 133 6.35 6.15 10.75
C ILE A 133 7.32 6.93 11.65
N ARG A 134 8.06 7.89 11.08
CA ARG A 134 9.01 8.70 11.86
C ARG A 134 8.34 9.45 13.02
N LYS A 135 7.16 10.03 12.78
CA LYS A 135 6.41 10.79 13.79
C LYS A 135 5.79 9.91 14.88
N ASN A 136 5.46 8.65 14.58
CA ASN A 136 4.71 7.76 15.47
C ASN A 136 5.51 6.53 15.90
N TRP A 137 6.83 6.56 15.77
CA TRP A 137 7.70 5.41 16.00
C TRP A 137 7.50 4.77 17.38
N LYS A 138 7.47 5.58 18.45
CA LYS A 138 7.20 5.11 19.81
C LYS A 138 5.88 4.34 19.93
N LYS A 139 4.80 4.90 19.37
CA LYS A 139 3.47 4.27 19.38
C LYS A 139 3.44 2.96 18.60
N LEU A 140 4.21 2.87 17.51
CA LEU A 140 4.35 1.64 16.75
C LEU A 140 5.08 0.57 17.56
N LEU A 141 6.14 0.94 18.29
CA LEU A 141 6.87 0.02 19.17
C LEU A 141 6.03 -0.41 20.38
N GLU A 142 5.23 0.48 20.96
CA GLU A 142 4.27 0.12 22.02
C GLU A 142 3.22 -0.88 21.52
N LYS A 143 2.80 -0.77 20.26
CA LYS A 143 1.75 -1.61 19.66
C LYS A 143 2.25 -2.97 19.16
N PHE A 144 3.49 -3.06 18.66
CA PHE A 144 4.01 -4.25 18.00
C PHE A 144 5.29 -4.83 18.60
N GLU A 145 5.91 -4.16 19.58
CA GLU A 145 7.20 -4.50 20.18
C GLU A 145 8.40 -4.45 19.20
N LEU A 146 9.56 -4.08 19.72
CA LEU A 146 10.80 -4.07 18.96
C LEU A 146 11.22 -5.51 18.60
N GLY A 147 11.63 -5.73 17.35
CA GLY A 147 12.07 -7.04 16.87
C GLY A 147 10.93 -7.96 16.38
N SER A 148 9.68 -7.53 16.48
CA SER A 148 8.57 -8.29 15.92
C SER A 148 8.61 -8.38 14.39
N THR A 149 7.95 -9.40 13.86
CA THR A 149 7.76 -9.57 12.41
C THR A 149 6.98 -8.41 11.79
N ALA A 150 6.07 -7.79 12.56
CA ALA A 150 5.31 -6.61 12.16
C ALA A 150 6.22 -5.39 11.93
N ILE A 151 7.08 -5.05 12.91
CA ILE A 151 8.03 -3.94 12.77
C ILE A 151 9.03 -4.20 11.65
N THR A 152 9.56 -5.42 11.55
CA THR A 152 10.48 -5.82 10.47
C THR A 152 9.84 -5.62 9.09
N ARG A 153 8.59 -6.07 8.91
CA ARG A 153 7.83 -5.90 7.67
C ARG A 153 7.61 -4.42 7.33
N ILE A 154 7.25 -3.59 8.32
CA ILE A 154 7.05 -2.15 8.12
C ILE A 154 8.34 -1.48 7.65
N LEU A 155 9.46 -1.73 8.34
CA LEU A 155 10.74 -1.12 8.00
C LEU A 155 11.20 -1.54 6.60
N MET A 156 11.26 -2.85 6.33
CA MET A 156 11.67 -3.35 5.03
C MET A 156 10.77 -2.86 3.90
N GLY A 157 9.45 -2.89 4.09
CA GLY A 157 8.50 -2.54 3.05
C GLY A 157 8.38 -1.03 2.78
N THR A 158 8.84 -0.17 3.69
CA THR A 158 8.78 1.30 3.51
C THR A 158 10.10 1.92 3.10
N THR A 159 11.22 1.24 3.39
CA THR A 159 12.58 1.72 3.09
C THR A 159 13.28 0.90 2.00
N GLY A 160 12.79 -0.29 1.66
CA GLY A 160 13.44 -1.20 0.70
C GLY A 160 13.61 -0.63 -0.71
N ASP A 161 12.73 0.29 -1.12
CA ASP A 161 12.76 0.93 -2.44
C ASP A 161 13.46 2.31 -2.43
N PHE A 162 14.14 2.65 -1.33
CA PHE A 162 14.94 3.87 -1.24
C PHE A 162 16.21 3.71 -2.08
N SER A 163 16.51 4.71 -2.90
CA SER A 163 17.59 4.65 -3.90
C SER A 163 18.41 5.94 -4.00
N SER A 164 18.18 6.89 -3.10
CA SER A 164 18.93 8.15 -3.02
C SER A 164 19.77 8.26 -1.75
N LYS A 165 20.86 9.04 -1.81
CA LYS A 165 21.71 9.33 -0.63
C LYS A 165 20.92 9.97 0.51
N ARG A 166 19.99 10.88 0.18
CA ARG A 166 19.12 11.53 1.17
C ARG A 166 18.24 10.52 1.90
N GLU A 167 17.60 9.62 1.17
CA GLU A 167 16.79 8.56 1.78
C GLU A 167 17.63 7.64 2.68
N LEU A 168 18.86 7.31 2.26
CA LEU A 168 19.80 6.54 3.09
C LEU A 168 20.16 7.27 4.40
N GLU A 169 20.41 8.57 4.33
CA GLU A 169 20.66 9.39 5.51
C GLU A 169 19.44 9.38 6.44
N GLU A 170 18.23 9.61 5.90
CA GLU A 170 16.99 9.57 6.68
C GLU A 170 16.80 8.25 7.44
N VAL A 171 17.13 7.11 6.82
CA VAL A 171 17.04 5.78 7.46
C VAL A 171 18.09 5.60 8.55
N ARG A 172 19.33 6.06 8.33
CA ARG A 172 20.39 5.97 9.36
C ARG A 172 20.02 6.69 10.65
N PHE A 173 19.28 7.80 10.56
CA PHE A 173 18.83 8.54 11.74
C PHE A 173 17.66 7.90 12.48
N VAL A 174 16.97 6.90 11.90
CA VAL A 174 15.89 6.18 12.59
C VAL A 174 16.39 5.39 13.79
N HIS A 175 17.65 4.93 13.78
CA HIS A 175 18.30 4.32 14.95
C HIS A 175 18.47 5.28 16.13
N TYR A 176 18.38 6.59 15.90
CA TYR A 176 18.51 7.63 16.92
C TYR A 176 17.18 8.31 17.25
N LEU A 177 16.05 7.80 16.75
CA LEU A 177 14.75 8.32 17.17
C LEU A 177 14.54 7.96 18.65
N PRO A 178 14.35 8.98 19.52
CA PRO A 178 14.26 8.79 20.96
C PRO A 178 13.05 7.98 21.38
#